data_AF-A0A848ET82-F1
#
_entry.id   AF-A0A848ET82-F1
#
_cell.length_a   1.000
_cell.length_b   1.000
_cell.length_c   1.000
_cell.angle_alpha   90.00
_cell.angle_beta   90.00
_cell.angle_gamma   90.00
#
_symmetry.space_group_name_H-M   'P 1'
#
loop_
_entity.id
_entity.type
_entity.pdbx_description
1 polymer ?
#
loop_
_entity_poly.entity_id
_entity_poly.type
_entity_poly.pdbx_seq_one_letter_code
_entity_poly.pdbx_strand_id
1 'polypeptide(L)'
;MDDVMDERLPEQEIWVKAVVARQNESRWRVTDGSSTFEVHVEKDALDRLKRENLKITRGNILRIRYYIRQSVKNHDLSSQYVVTEILEIKKRMKQIEMPWTIQ
;
A
#
# COMPACT_ATOMS: atom_id res chain seq x y z
N MET A 1 -7.12 -30.53 -16.98
CA MET A 1 -5.95 -29.64 -16.91
C MET A 1 -6.53 -28.32 -16.48
N ASP A 2 -6.51 -28.01 -15.18
CA ASP A 2 -7.10 -26.78 -14.69
C ASP A 2 -6.25 -25.62 -15.19
N ASP A 3 -6.83 -24.82 -16.09
CA ASP A 3 -6.20 -23.61 -16.61
C ASP A 3 -6.06 -22.61 -15.46
N VAL A 4 -4.89 -22.58 -14.84
CA VAL A 4 -4.51 -21.52 -13.90
C VAL A 4 -4.20 -20.28 -14.75
N MET A 5 -5.22 -19.46 -14.97
CA MET A 5 -5.01 -18.11 -15.50
C MET A 5 -4.44 -17.25 -14.37
N ASP A 6 -3.23 -16.74 -14.59
CA ASP A 6 -2.55 -15.77 -13.72
C ASP A 6 -2.24 -14.52 -14.56
N GLU A 7 -3.11 -13.51 -14.42
CA GLU A 7 -3.03 -12.29 -15.20
C GLU A 7 -2.51 -11.15 -14.34
N ARG A 8 -1.47 -10.48 -14.84
CA ARG A 8 -0.99 -9.20 -14.30
C ARG A 8 -1.62 -8.08 -15.09
N LEU A 9 -2.54 -7.35 -14.47
CA LEU A 9 -3.09 -6.13 -15.06
C LEU A 9 -2.00 -5.05 -15.17
N PRO A 10 -2.15 -4.05 -16.07
CA PRO A 10 -1.20 -2.95 -16.21
C PRO A 10 -0.91 -2.25 -14.88
N GLU A 11 0.31 -1.73 -14.75
CA GLU A 11 0.69 -0.97 -13.56
C GLU A 11 -0.11 0.34 -13.46
N GLN A 12 -0.43 0.70 -12.23
CA GLN A 12 -1.22 1.86 -11.86
C GLN A 12 -0.56 2.58 -10.68
N GLU A 13 -0.95 3.83 -10.47
CA GLU A 13 -0.51 4.62 -9.34
C GLU A 13 -1.70 5.09 -8.52
N ILE A 14 -1.58 5.05 -7.20
CA ILE A 14 -2.63 5.51 -6.28
C ILE A 14 -2.03 6.14 -5.03
N TRP A 15 -2.77 7.10 -4.48
CA TRP A 15 -2.51 7.65 -3.15
C TRP A 15 -3.26 6.84 -2.09
N VAL A 16 -2.55 6.31 -1.11
CA VAL A 16 -3.13 5.57 0.00
C VAL A 16 -2.59 6.03 1.35
N LYS A 17 -3.41 5.94 2.38
CA LYS A 17 -3.02 6.14 3.76
C LYS A 17 -2.71 4.79 4.42
N ALA A 18 -1.54 4.69 5.04
CA ALA A 18 -1.14 3.51 5.82
C ALA A 18 -2.04 3.35 7.05
N VAL A 19 -2.81 2.25 7.11
CA VAL A 19 -3.59 1.86 8.29
C VAL A 19 -2.76 0.94 9.18
N VAL A 20 -2.19 -0.12 8.57
CA VAL A 20 -1.20 -1.01 9.17
C VAL A 20 -0.12 -1.26 8.13
N ALA A 21 1.07 -0.71 8.35
CA ALA A 21 2.19 -0.89 7.45
C ALA A 21 3.48 -0.94 8.27
N ARG A 22 4.31 -1.96 8.02
CA ARG A 22 5.59 -2.16 8.70
C ARG A 22 6.63 -2.51 7.66
N GLN A 23 7.81 -1.90 7.76
CA GLN A 23 8.91 -2.09 6.81
C GLN A 23 9.42 -3.55 6.70
N ASN A 24 9.10 -4.41 7.66
CA ASN A 24 9.54 -5.80 7.70
C ASN A 24 8.42 -6.79 7.35
N GLU A 25 7.23 -6.29 7.00
CA GLU A 25 6.09 -7.12 6.61
C GLU A 25 5.73 -6.80 5.17
N SER A 26 5.51 -7.83 4.36
CA SER A 26 5.10 -7.67 2.96
C SER A 26 3.61 -7.44 2.81
N ARG A 27 2.79 -7.64 3.84
CA ARG A 27 1.34 -7.40 3.76
C ARG A 27 0.97 -6.16 4.53
N TRP A 28 0.49 -5.14 3.83
CA TRP A 28 0.05 -3.88 4.44
C TRP A 28 -1.44 -3.70 4.27
N ARG A 29 -2.08 -3.06 5.25
CA ARG A 29 -3.46 -2.58 5.16
C ARG A 29 -3.44 -1.09 4.92
N VAL A 30 -4.08 -0.66 3.83
CA VAL A 30 -4.08 0.73 3.37
C VAL A 30 -5.50 1.18 3.03
N THR A 31 -5.72 2.48 2.93
CA THR A 31 -6.99 3.06 2.48
C THR A 31 -6.77 4.19 1.49
N ASP A 32 -7.53 4.24 0.41
CA ASP A 32 -7.55 5.33 -0.56
C ASP A 32 -8.50 6.48 -0.14
N GLY A 33 -9.17 6.34 1.00
CA GLY A 33 -10.21 7.27 1.49
C GLY A 33 -11.63 6.76 1.26
N SER A 34 -11.84 5.87 0.28
CA SER A 34 -13.14 5.26 -0.03
C SER A 34 -13.22 3.84 0.54
N SER A 35 -12.15 3.06 0.34
CA SER A 35 -12.06 1.65 0.68
C SER A 35 -10.81 1.38 1.52
N THR A 36 -10.86 0.33 2.34
CA THR A 36 -9.67 -0.19 3.02
C THR A 36 -9.37 -1.59 2.49
N PHE A 37 -8.16 -1.81 2.01
CA PHE A 37 -7.76 -3.05 1.36
C PHE A 37 -6.35 -3.48 1.77
N GLU A 38 -6.05 -4.75 1.54
CA GLU A 38 -4.70 -5.30 1.74
C GLU A 38 -3.89 -5.22 0.45
N VAL A 39 -2.61 -4.88 0.60
CA VAL A 39 -1.63 -4.88 -0.47
C VAL A 39 -0.46 -5.77 -0.11
N HIS A 40 0.10 -6.46 -1.09
CA HIS A 40 1.36 -7.17 -1.00
C HIS A 40 2.48 -6.27 -1.53
N VAL A 41 3.49 -5.97 -0.73
CA VAL A 41 4.65 -5.15 -1.09
C VAL A 41 5.79 -6.06 -1.47
N GLU A 42 6.29 -5.90 -2.69
CA GLU A 42 7.42 -6.68 -3.18
C GLU A 42 8.69 -6.39 -2.36
N LYS A 43 9.55 -7.41 -2.28
CA LYS A 43 10.79 -7.34 -1.51
C LYS A 43 11.68 -6.17 -1.95
N ASP A 44 11.76 -5.92 -3.25
CA ASP A 44 12.59 -4.83 -3.80
C ASP A 44 12.09 -3.45 -3.35
N ALA A 45 10.77 -3.26 -3.26
CA ALA A 45 10.18 -2.03 -2.74
C ALA A 45 10.50 -1.86 -1.24
N LEU A 46 10.41 -2.93 -0.44
CA LEU A 46 10.78 -2.90 0.97
C LEU A 46 12.28 -2.63 1.18
N ASP A 47 13.14 -3.22 0.36
CA ASP A 47 14.59 -3.04 0.44
C ASP A 47 15.00 -1.61 0.04
N ARG A 48 14.33 -1.01 -0.95
CA ARG A 48 14.49 0.43 -1.28
C ARG A 48 14.15 1.33 -0.10
N LEU A 49 12.99 1.13 0.55
CA LEU A 49 12.62 1.89 1.75
C LEU A 49 13.67 1.81 2.85
N LYS A 50 14.24 0.61 3.07
CA LYS A 50 15.28 0.39 4.09
C LYS A 50 16.57 1.12 3.73
N ARG A 51 17.02 1.03 2.47
CA ARG A 51 18.22 1.73 1.99
C ARG A 51 18.10 3.24 2.13
N GLU A 52 16.92 3.79 1.86
CA GLU A 52 16.65 5.23 1.96
C GLU A 52 16.28 5.68 3.38
N ASN A 53 16.27 4.76 4.36
CA ASN A 53 15.91 5.02 5.76
C ASN A 53 14.51 5.66 5.93
N LEU A 54 13.58 5.32 5.03
CA LEU A 54 12.24 5.90 4.98
C LEU A 54 11.26 5.15 5.88
N LYS A 55 11.03 5.67 7.10
CA LYS A 55 10.13 5.08 8.09
C LYS A 55 8.65 5.26 7.73
N ILE A 56 7.98 4.15 7.43
CA ILE A 56 6.52 4.10 7.28
C ILE A 56 5.88 3.95 8.66
N THR A 57 4.92 4.82 8.94
CA THR A 57 4.12 4.82 10.17
C THR A 57 2.64 4.94 9.85
N ARG A 58 1.78 4.50 10.78
CA ARG A 58 0.33 4.65 10.65
C ARG A 58 -0.03 6.11 10.38
N GLY A 59 -0.87 6.33 9.37
CA GLY A 59 -1.33 7.65 8.95
C GLY A 59 -0.41 8.36 7.96
N ASN A 60 0.72 7.78 7.55
CA ASN A 60 1.47 8.29 6.40
C ASN A 60 0.64 8.11 5.13
N ILE A 61 0.75 9.09 4.23
CA ILE A 61 0.12 9.07 2.92
C ILE A 61 1.22 8.70 1.92
N LEU A 62 0.96 7.68 1.11
CA LEU A 62 1.91 7.04 0.23
C LEU A 62 1.40 7.13 -1.20
N ARG A 63 2.25 7.52 -2.15
CA ARG A 63 2.00 7.28 -3.57
C ARG A 63 2.65 5.96 -3.93
N ILE A 64 1.86 4.95 -4.27
CA ILE A 64 2.35 3.61 -4.59
C ILE A 64 2.15 3.32 -6.06
N ARG A 65 3.12 2.64 -6.68
CA ARG A 65 2.93 1.95 -7.96
C ARG A 65 2.58 0.49 -7.67
N TYR A 66 1.54 0.00 -8.30
CA TYR A 66 1.05 -1.35 -8.07
C TYR A 66 0.46 -1.94 -9.36
N TYR A 67 0.34 -3.26 -9.39
CA TYR A 67 -0.52 -3.96 -10.34
C TYR A 67 -1.53 -4.83 -9.58
N ILE A 68 -2.57 -5.27 -10.27
CA ILE A 68 -3.49 -6.27 -9.75
C ILE A 68 -3.11 -7.60 -10.37
N ARG A 69 -2.81 -8.58 -9.53
CA ARG A 69 -2.63 -9.98 -9.92
C ARG A 69 -3.96 -10.69 -9.75
N GLN A 70 -4.51 -11.19 -10.85
CA GLN A 70 -5.75 -11.96 -10.85
C GLN A 70 -5.42 -13.42 -11.08
N SER A 71 -5.89 -14.28 -10.18
CA SER A 71 -5.78 -15.72 -10.34
C SER A 71 -7.14 -16.37 -10.29
N VAL A 72 -7.40 -17.26 -11.25
CA VAL A 72 -8.59 -18.10 -11.26
C VAL A 72 -8.20 -19.49 -10.80
N LYS A 73 -8.80 -19.97 -9.72
CA LYS A 73 -8.62 -21.35 -9.25
C LYS A 73 -9.97 -21.91 -8.84
N ASN A 74 -10.32 -23.10 -9.35
CA ASN A 74 -11.58 -23.77 -9.03
C ASN A 74 -12.84 -22.90 -9.25
N HIS A 75 -12.87 -22.08 -10.30
CA HIS A 75 -13.94 -21.09 -10.60
C HIS A 75 -14.02 -19.89 -9.64
N ASP A 76 -13.13 -19.78 -8.66
CA ASP A 76 -13.01 -18.59 -7.81
C ASP A 76 -11.97 -17.63 -8.37
N LEU A 77 -12.37 -16.36 -8.55
CA LEU A 77 -11.48 -15.26 -8.92
C LEU A 77 -10.89 -14.63 -7.66
N SER A 78 -9.57 -14.73 -7.52
CA SER A 78 -8.80 -14.02 -6.49
C SER A 78 -8.10 -12.82 -7.12
N SER A 79 -8.15 -11.67 -6.45
CA SER A 79 -7.41 -10.46 -6.86
C SER A 79 -6.49 -10.02 -5.73
N GLN A 80 -5.22 -9.78 -6.07
CA GLN A 80 -4.21 -9.30 -5.13
C GLN A 80 -3.59 -8.01 -5.67
N TYR A 81 -3.58 -6.97 -4.83
CA TYR A 81 -2.87 -5.72 -5.12
C TYR A 81 -1.39 -5.91 -4.77
N VAL A 82 -0.51 -5.77 -5.76
CA VAL A 82 0.93 -5.98 -5.59
C VAL A 82 1.67 -4.66 -5.83
N VAL A 83 2.27 -4.10 -4.78
CA VAL A 83 3.04 -2.86 -4.79
C VAL A 83 4.47 -3.15 -5.24
N THR A 84 4.85 -2.56 -6.37
CA THR A 84 6.17 -2.69 -6.98
C THR A 84 7.10 -1.54 -6.58
N GLU A 85 6.55 -0.37 -6.25
CA GLU A 85 7.35 0.80 -5.87
C GLU A 85 6.58 1.76 -4.95
N ILE A 86 7.31 2.44 -4.05
CA ILE A 86 6.80 3.54 -3.24
C ILE A 86 7.43 4.82 -3.77
N LEU A 87 6.61 5.60 -4.47
CA LEU A 87 7.04 6.77 -5.24
C LEU A 87 7.18 8.01 -4.34
N GLU A 88 6.33 8.15 -3.33
CA GLU A 88 6.33 9.30 -2.43
C GLU A 88 5.78 8.95 -1.05
N ILE A 89 6.32 9.56 0.00
CA ILE A 89 5.85 9.44 1.38
C ILE A 89 5.61 10.82 1.97
N LYS A 90 4.35 11.13 2.26
CA LYS A 90 3.95 12.29 3.06
C LYS A 90 3.74 11.85 4.51
N LYS A 91 4.54 12.41 5.41
CA LYS A 91 4.41 12.14 6.86
C LYS A 91 3.02 12.55 7.33
N ARG A 92 2.50 11.81 8.31
CA ARG A 92 1.25 12.16 8.99
C ARG A 92 1.35 13.60 9.48
N MET A 93 0.39 14.46 9.11
CA MET A 93 0.29 15.79 9.71
C MET A 93 0.02 15.61 11.20
N LYS A 94 0.89 16.19 12.04
CA LYS A 94 0.59 16.32 13.46
C LYS A 94 -0.51 17.37 13.59
N GLN A 95 -1.57 17.05 14.32
CA GLN A 95 -2.54 18.06 14.72
C GLN A 95 -1.77 19.10 15.54
N ILE A 96 -1.74 20.34 15.05
CA ILE A 96 -1.18 21.46 15.80
C ILE A 96 -2.22 21.76 16.89
N GLU A 97 -1.81 21.71 18.16
CA GLU A 97 -2.65 22.20 19.24
C GLU A 97 -2.92 23.68 19.00
N MET A 98 -4.20 24.06 18.91
CA MET A 98 -4.56 25.48 18.83
C MET A 98 -4.22 26.14 20.16
N PRO A 99 -3.37 27.19 20.19
CA PRO A 99 -2.84 27.73 21.44
C PRO A 99 -3.83 28.59 22.24
N TRP A 100 -5.11 28.68 21.87
CA TRP A 100 -6.07 29.55 22.56
C TRP A 100 -7.42 28.85 22.77
N THR A 101 -7.81 28.73 24.03
CA THR A 101 -9.19 28.49 24.45
C THR A 101 -10.01 29.74 24.21
N ILE A 102 -11.10 29.64 23.46
CA ILE A 102 -12.12 30.69 23.38
C ILE A 102 -12.75 30.80 24.77
N GLN A 103 -12.52 31.92 25.45
CA GLN A 103 -13.21 32.27 26.70
C GLN A 103 -14.64 32.73 26.43
#